data_AF-A0A4W3GTH5-F1
#
_entry.id   AF-A0A4W3GTH5-F1
#
_cell.length_a   1.000
_cell.length_b   1.000
_cell.length_c   1.000
_cell.angle_alpha   90.00
_cell.angle_beta   90.00
_cell.angle_gamma   90.00
#
_symmetry.space_group_name_H-M   'P 1'
#
loop_
_entity.id
_entity.type
_entity.pdbx_description
1 polymer ?
#
loop_
_entity_poly.entity_id
_entity_poly.type
_entity_poly.pdbx_seq_one_letter_code
_entity_poly.pdbx_strand_id
1 'polypeptide(L)'
;MAATAEKYAQWGKGLAQGEQQKRNTEAALHEMQKPLTRHADDEDLERMLRERERDGDPMAGLLRRKKEKEAKNRNEKPRYSGPMPPPNRFNIYPGYRWDGVDRSNGFEQKRYARLADQKAVQDMAYKWSVEDM
;
A
#
# COMPACT_ATOMS: atom_id res chain seq x y z
N MET A 1 14.99 -26.14 -23.23
CA MET A 1 15.91 -25.84 -22.11
C MET A 1 15.95 -24.34 -21.73
N ALA A 2 15.75 -23.39 -22.65
CA ALA A 2 15.74 -21.95 -22.32
C ALA A 2 14.58 -21.54 -21.38
N ALA A 3 13.34 -21.98 -21.65
CA ALA A 3 12.16 -21.60 -20.87
C ALA A 3 12.19 -22.08 -19.40
N THR A 4 12.90 -23.17 -19.10
CA THR A 4 13.10 -23.63 -17.72
C THR A 4 14.12 -22.75 -17.00
N ALA A 5 15.22 -22.39 -17.67
CA ALA A 5 16.25 -21.52 -17.09
C ALA A 5 15.72 -20.11 -16.75
N GLU A 6 14.88 -19.54 -17.61
CA GLU A 6 14.24 -18.25 -17.37
C GLU A 6 13.31 -18.28 -16.15
N LYS A 7 12.51 -19.35 -16.00
CA LYS A 7 11.66 -19.54 -14.81
C LYS A 7 12.48 -19.61 -13.53
N TYR A 8 13.60 -20.36 -13.55
CA TYR A 8 14.49 -20.45 -12.39
C TYR A 8 15.16 -19.10 -12.07
N ALA A 9 15.57 -18.34 -13.09
CA ALA A 9 16.10 -17.00 -12.91
C ALA A 9 15.07 -16.03 -12.31
N GLN A 10 13.79 -16.20 -12.65
CA GLN A 10 12.69 -15.41 -12.09
C GLN A 10 12.39 -15.81 -10.63
N TRP A 11 12.37 -17.11 -10.32
CA TRP A 11 12.10 -17.60 -8.96
C TRP A 11 13.24 -17.34 -7.97
N GLY A 12 14.48 -17.25 -8.45
CA GLY A 12 15.63 -16.82 -7.64
C GLY A 12 15.59 -15.34 -7.23
N LYS A 13 14.67 -14.56 -7.79
CA LYS A 13 14.47 -13.14 -7.49
C LYS A 13 13.13 -12.92 -6.79
N GLY A 14 13.00 -11.81 -6.06
CA GLY A 14 11.72 -11.43 -5.47
C GLY A 14 10.72 -11.04 -6.56
N LEU A 15 9.65 -11.83 -6.76
CA LEU A 15 8.62 -11.56 -7.77
C LEU A 15 8.02 -10.15 -7.64
N ALA A 16 7.70 -9.74 -6.41
CA ALA A 16 7.18 -8.40 -6.12
C ALA A 16 8.17 -7.28 -6.45
N GLN A 17 9.48 -7.52 -6.25
CA GLN A 17 10.52 -6.55 -6.59
C GLN A 17 10.62 -6.39 -8.12
N GLY A 18 10.53 -7.50 -8.87
CA GLY A 18 10.53 -7.47 -10.32
C GLY A 18 9.30 -6.78 -10.91
N GLU A 19 8.10 -7.06 -10.37
CA GLU A 19 6.88 -6.36 -10.76
C GLU A 19 6.95 -4.86 -10.44
N GLN A 20 7.45 -4.50 -9.27
CA GLN A 20 7.63 -3.10 -8.89
C GLN A 20 8.62 -2.39 -9.82
N GLN A 21 9.72 -3.05 -10.20
CA GLN A 21 10.68 -2.49 -11.13
C GLN A 21 10.04 -2.20 -12.49
N LYS A 22 9.27 -3.15 -13.04
CA LYS A 22 8.53 -2.97 -14.30
C LYS A 22 7.54 -1.81 -14.22
N ARG A 23 6.75 -1.76 -13.14
CA ARG A 23 5.79 -0.68 -12.91
C ARG A 23 6.49 0.69 -12.80
N ASN A 24 7.64 0.75 -12.12
CA ASN A 24 8.42 1.97 -12.00
C ASN A 24 8.97 2.42 -13.37
N THR A 25 9.43 1.49 -14.21
CA THR A 25 9.91 1.82 -15.56
C THR A 25 8.79 2.32 -16.46
N GLU A 26 7.62 1.68 -16.42
CA GLU A 26 6.45 2.11 -17.20
C GLU A 26 5.95 3.49 -16.74
N ALA A 27 5.87 3.71 -15.43
CA ALA A 27 5.52 5.01 -14.87
C ALA A 27 6.54 6.09 -15.25
N ALA A 28 7.85 5.78 -15.19
CA ALA A 28 8.89 6.72 -15.59
C ALA A 28 8.77 7.11 -17.07
N LEU A 29 8.54 6.14 -17.97
CA LEU A 29 8.33 6.42 -19.40
C LEU A 29 7.12 7.32 -19.64
N HIS A 30 6.05 7.08 -18.88
CA HIS A 30 4.84 7.90 -18.96
C HIS A 30 5.07 9.33 -18.44
N GLU A 31 5.76 9.50 -17.31
CA GLU A 31 6.09 10.83 -16.76
C GLU A 31 7.10 11.58 -17.64
N MET A 32 8.03 10.88 -18.30
CA MET A 32 8.96 11.49 -19.25
C MET A 32 8.27 12.13 -20.47
N GLN A 33 7.08 11.64 -20.83
CA GLN A 33 6.28 12.22 -21.93
C GLN A 33 5.50 13.47 -21.49
N LYS A 34 5.45 13.77 -20.19
CA LYS A 34 4.67 14.88 -19.64
C LYS A 34 5.50 16.15 -19.49
N PRO A 35 4.85 17.33 -19.48
CA PRO A 35 5.51 18.58 -19.11
C PRO A 35 5.90 18.57 -17.63
N LEU A 36 6.92 19.37 -17.28
CA LEU A 36 7.43 19.49 -15.91
C LEU A 36 6.37 19.96 -14.90
N THR A 37 5.46 20.84 -15.33
CA THR A 37 4.42 21.43 -14.48
C THR A 37 3.06 20.78 -14.74
N ARG A 38 2.32 20.51 -13.66
CA ARG A 38 0.94 20.03 -13.74
C ARG A 38 -0.03 21.21 -13.74
N HIS A 39 -0.99 21.20 -14.67
CA HIS A 39 -2.03 22.22 -14.77
C HIS A 39 -3.37 21.70 -14.26
N ALA A 40 -4.35 22.61 -14.08
CA ALA A 40 -5.69 22.26 -13.64
C ALA A 40 -6.40 21.30 -14.61
N ASP A 41 -6.08 21.39 -15.90
CA ASP A 41 -6.67 20.60 -16.99
C ASP A 41 -5.93 19.27 -17.24
N ASP A 42 -5.07 18.82 -16.32
CA ASP A 42 -4.35 17.54 -16.42
C ASP A 42 -5.32 16.36 -16.29
N GLU A 43 -5.51 15.61 -17.38
CA GLU A 43 -6.44 14.47 -17.46
C GLU A 43 -6.14 13.39 -16.40
N ASP A 44 -4.87 13.19 -16.05
CA ASP A 44 -4.48 12.20 -15.04
C ASP A 44 -4.86 12.64 -13.63
N LEU A 45 -4.73 13.94 -13.35
CA LEU A 45 -5.17 14.53 -12.11
C LEU A 45 -6.69 14.42 -11.98
N GLU A 46 -7.42 14.78 -13.05
CA GLU A 46 -8.87 14.72 -13.06
C GLU A 46 -9.38 13.30 -12.83
N ARG A 47 -8.78 12.30 -13.51
CA ARG A 47 -9.11 10.88 -13.32
C ARG A 47 -8.87 10.43 -11.89
N MET A 48 -7.72 10.76 -11.29
CA MET A 48 -7.41 10.41 -9.90
C MET A 48 -8.38 11.05 -8.90
N LEU A 49 -8.76 12.32 -9.10
CA LEU A 49 -9.71 13.02 -8.24
C LEU A 49 -11.15 12.49 -8.37
N ARG A 50 -11.51 11.97 -9.54
CA ARG A 50 -12.81 11.33 -9.80
C ARG A 50 -12.91 9.95 -9.15
N GLU A 51 -11.80 9.22 -9.08
CA GLU A 51 -11.74 7.90 -8.45
C GLU A 51 -11.73 7.95 -6.91
N ARG A 52 -11.26 9.07 -6.34
CA ARG A 52 -11.18 9.28 -4.89
C ARG A 52 -12.57 9.20 -4.26
N GLU A 53 -12.68 8.27 -3.33
CA GLU A 53 -13.87 8.13 -2.50
C GLU A 53 -13.95 9.26 -1.48
N ARG A 54 -15.14 9.84 -1.32
CA ARG A 54 -15.41 10.94 -0.38
C ARG A 54 -16.42 10.47 0.65
N ASP A 55 -16.09 10.69 1.92
CA ASP A 55 -17.01 10.40 3.01
C ASP A 55 -18.21 11.35 2.95
N GLY A 56 -19.41 10.82 3.17
CA GLY A 56 -20.65 11.60 3.11
C GLY A 56 -21.25 11.79 1.72
N ASP A 57 -20.68 11.21 0.66
CA ASP A 57 -21.28 11.22 -0.68
C ASP A 57 -22.53 10.29 -0.72
N PRO A 58 -23.74 10.82 -1.02
CA PRO A 58 -24.96 10.01 -1.10
C PRO A 58 -24.89 8.91 -2.18
N MET A 59 -24.05 9.07 -3.22
CA MET A 59 -23.87 8.10 -4.30
C MET A 59 -22.77 7.06 -4.02
N ALA A 60 -21.99 7.19 -2.94
CA ALA A 60 -20.87 6.29 -2.64
C ALA A 60 -21.29 4.81 -2.61
N GLY A 61 -22.47 4.51 -2.05
CA GLY A 61 -23.00 3.15 -1.99
C GLY A 61 -23.25 2.51 -3.37
N LEU A 62 -23.70 3.29 -4.35
CA LEU A 62 -23.91 2.82 -5.72
C LEU A 62 -22.57 2.56 -6.42
N LEU A 63 -21.61 3.46 -6.24
CA LEU A 63 -20.27 3.34 -6.80
C LEU A 63 -19.52 2.12 -6.24
N ARG A 64 -19.62 1.85 -4.93
CA ARG A 64 -19.06 0.64 -4.29
C ARG A 64 -19.60 -0.64 -4.91
N ARG A 65 -20.92 -0.75 -5.06
CA ARG A 65 -21.58 -1.92 -5.69
C ARG A 65 -21.10 -2.16 -7.12
N LYS A 66 -20.89 -1.09 -7.90
CA LYS A 66 -20.34 -1.20 -9.26
C LYS A 66 -18.90 -1.74 -9.23
N LYS A 67 -18.04 -1.18 -8.38
CA LYS A 67 -16.65 -1.64 -8.20
C LYS A 67 -16.58 -3.11 -7.75
N GLU A 68 -17.46 -3.54 -6.85
CA GLU A 68 -17.53 -4.94 -6.40
C GLU A 68 -17.90 -5.91 -7.53
N LYS A 69 -18.85 -5.53 -8.41
CA LYS A 69 -19.21 -6.34 -9.59
C LYS A 69 -18.04 -6.46 -10.57
N GLU A 70 -17.34 -5.36 -10.83
CA GLU A 70 -16.15 -5.36 -11.69
C GLU A 70 -15.01 -6.19 -11.09
N ALA A 71 -14.79 -6.12 -9.78
CA ALA A 71 -13.78 -6.91 -9.08
C ALA A 71 -14.04 -8.42 -9.16
N LYS A 72 -15.31 -8.85 -9.08
CA LYS A 72 -15.68 -10.27 -9.24
C LYS A 72 -15.38 -10.84 -10.63
N ASN A 73 -15.29 -9.98 -11.65
CA ASN A 73 -14.93 -10.41 -13.00
C ASN A 73 -13.42 -10.59 -13.19
N ARG A 74 -12.59 -10.06 -12.27
CA ARG A 74 -11.14 -10.28 -12.30
C ARG A 74 -10.81 -11.59 -11.59
N ASN A 75 -10.04 -12.46 -12.26
CA ASN A 75 -9.44 -13.65 -11.66
C ASN A 75 -8.32 -13.24 -10.68
N GLU A 76 -8.71 -12.64 -9.55
CA GLU A 76 -7.79 -12.25 -8.49
C GLU A 76 -7.49 -13.44 -7.56
N LYS A 77 -6.25 -13.51 -7.06
CA LYS A 77 -5.88 -14.51 -6.04
C LYS A 77 -6.70 -14.27 -4.77
N PRO A 78 -7.13 -15.33 -4.06
CA PRO A 78 -7.89 -15.18 -2.83
C PRO A 78 -7.07 -14.37 -1.82
N ARG A 79 -7.78 -13.51 -1.08
CA ARG A 79 -7.23 -12.75 0.05
C ARG A 79 -7.66 -13.37 1.36
N TYR A 80 -6.95 -13.03 2.41
CA TYR A 80 -7.31 -13.44 3.76
C TYR A 80 -8.67 -12.87 4.18
N SER A 81 -9.52 -13.72 4.76
CA SER A 81 -10.91 -13.43 5.13
C SER A 81 -11.18 -13.54 6.64
N GLY A 82 -10.15 -13.74 7.46
CA GLY A 82 -10.29 -13.93 8.90
C GLY A 82 -10.23 -12.61 9.71
N PRO A 83 -10.09 -12.69 11.05
CA PRO A 83 -10.01 -11.52 11.93
C PRO A 83 -8.83 -10.62 11.57
N MET A 84 -8.93 -9.32 11.86
CA MET A 84 -7.90 -8.35 11.48
C MET A 84 -6.50 -8.79 11.95
N PRO A 85 -5.54 -8.96 11.03
CA PRO A 85 -4.19 -9.40 11.38
C PRO A 85 -3.47 -8.33 12.21
N PRO A 86 -2.53 -8.72 13.08
CA PRO A 86 -1.65 -7.77 13.74
C PRO A 86 -0.87 -6.96 12.69
N PRO A 87 -0.70 -5.64 12.88
CA PRO A 87 -0.02 -4.80 11.91
C PRO A 87 1.47 -5.14 11.86
N ASN A 88 2.04 -5.15 10.66
CA ASN A 88 3.47 -5.31 10.44
C ASN A 88 4.07 -4.06 9.80
N ARG A 89 5.37 -3.85 9.94
CA ARG A 89 6.08 -2.68 9.38
C ARG A 89 5.84 -2.45 7.87
N PHE A 90 5.53 -3.51 7.14
CA PHE A 90 5.44 -3.48 5.68
C PHE A 90 4.01 -3.37 5.15
N ASN A 91 3.00 -3.28 6.01
CA ASN A 91 1.57 -3.36 5.66
C ASN A 91 1.23 -4.54 4.72
N ILE A 92 1.93 -5.65 4.85
CA ILE A 92 1.70 -6.85 4.04
C ILE A 92 0.60 -7.67 4.71
N TYR A 93 -0.47 -7.95 3.96
CA TYR A 93 -1.53 -8.84 4.43
C TYR A 93 -1.04 -10.29 4.52
N PRO A 94 -1.53 -11.06 5.50
CA PRO A 94 -1.26 -12.49 5.58
C PRO A 94 -1.79 -13.22 4.35
N GLY A 95 -1.23 -14.39 4.07
CA GLY A 95 -1.74 -15.28 3.03
C GLY A 95 -3.17 -15.72 3.33
N TYR A 96 -3.93 -16.04 2.28
CA TYR A 96 -5.35 -16.41 2.39
C TYR A 96 -5.63 -17.62 3.29
N ARG A 97 -4.63 -18.48 3.54
CA ARG A 97 -4.71 -19.69 4.37
C ARG A 97 -4.23 -19.49 5.80
N TRP A 98 -3.86 -18.28 6.18
CA TRP A 98 -3.48 -18.00 7.56
C TRP A 98 -4.70 -18.23 8.46
N ASP A 99 -4.49 -18.84 9.63
CA ASP A 99 -5.56 -19.25 10.53
C ASP A 99 -6.02 -18.15 11.50
N GLY A 100 -5.36 -16.99 11.46
CA GLY A 100 -5.65 -15.85 12.34
C GLY A 100 -5.01 -15.93 13.71
N VAL A 101 -4.25 -16.99 14.02
CA VAL A 101 -3.56 -17.11 15.31
C VAL A 101 -2.17 -16.50 15.20
N ASP A 102 -1.92 -15.48 16.02
CA ASP A 102 -0.60 -14.85 16.14
C ASP A 102 0.38 -15.80 16.85
N ARG A 103 1.49 -16.10 16.17
CA ARG A 103 2.59 -16.94 16.67
C ARG A 103 3.91 -16.18 16.69
N SER A 104 3.85 -14.85 16.80
CA SER A 104 5.02 -13.99 16.82
C SER A 104 5.71 -13.96 18.19
N ASN A 105 6.93 -13.42 18.23
CA ASN A 105 7.67 -13.13 19.46
C ASN A 105 7.32 -11.75 20.07
N GLY A 106 6.33 -11.05 19.52
CA GLY A 106 5.95 -9.68 19.90
C GLY A 106 6.90 -8.57 19.44
N PHE A 107 7.85 -8.82 18.54
CA PHE A 107 8.82 -7.81 18.07
C PHE A 107 8.13 -6.58 17.43
N GLU A 108 7.18 -6.80 16.52
CA GLU A 108 6.48 -5.71 15.83
C GLU A 108 5.73 -4.81 16.84
N GLN A 109 5.03 -5.42 17.80
CA GLN A 109 4.33 -4.69 18.87
C GLN A 109 5.30 -3.85 19.71
N LYS A 110 6.41 -4.44 20.18
CA LYS A 110 7.45 -3.73 20.96
C LYS A 110 8.07 -2.59 20.16
N ARG A 111 8.28 -2.79 18.86
CA ARG A 111 8.82 -1.77 17.97
C ARG A 111 7.86 -0.59 17.85
N TYR A 112 6.56 -0.82 17.67
CA TYR A 112 5.57 0.25 17.61
C TYR A 112 5.47 1.04 18.90
N ALA A 113 5.47 0.35 20.06
CA ALA A 113 5.51 1.01 21.36
C ALA A 113 6.74 1.93 21.49
N ARG A 114 7.94 1.42 21.17
CA ARG A 114 9.17 2.22 21.18
C ARG A 114 9.11 3.44 20.26
N LEU A 115 8.49 3.31 19.09
CA LEU A 115 8.36 4.41 18.14
C LEU A 115 7.41 5.50 18.67
N ALA A 116 6.31 5.10 19.31
CA ALA A 116 5.37 5.99 19.96
C ALA A 116 6.02 6.71 21.15
N ASP A 117 6.76 5.98 21.99
CA ASP A 117 7.50 6.54 23.12
C ASP A 117 8.54 7.56 22.67
N GLN A 118 9.31 7.23 21.62
CA GLN A 118 10.30 8.15 21.05
C GLN A 118 9.64 9.44 20.55
N LYS A 119 8.49 9.35 19.88
CA LYS A 119 7.74 10.52 19.42
C LYS A 119 7.21 11.35 20.58
N ALA A 120 6.66 10.70 21.61
CA ALA A 120 6.18 11.40 22.81
C ALA A 120 7.30 12.16 23.53
N VAL A 121 8.49 11.55 23.65
CA VAL A 121 9.68 12.22 24.23
C VAL A 121 10.14 13.40 23.39
N GLN A 122 10.14 13.28 22.05
CA GLN A 122 10.48 14.40 21.17
C GLN A 122 9.50 15.56 21.32
N ASP A 123 8.19 15.28 21.37
CA ASP A 123 7.16 16.30 21.55
C ASP A 123 7.27 16.99 22.93
N MET A 124 7.59 16.24 23.99
CA MET A 124 7.85 16.80 25.32
C MET A 124 9.12 17.65 25.35
N ALA A 125 10.20 17.16 24.76
CA ALA A 125 11.47 17.89 24.68
C ALA A 125 11.31 19.20 23.90
N TYR A 126 10.55 19.19 22.80
CA TYR A 126 10.23 20.40 22.05
C TYR A 126 9.48 21.41 22.91
N LYS A 127 8.42 20.99 23.61
CA LYS A 127 7.66 21.88 24.51
C LYS A 127 8.54 22.50 25.59
N TRP A 128 9.37 21.70 26.26
CA TRP A 128 10.31 22.20 27.27
C TRP A 128 11.36 23.16 26.69
N SER A 129 11.85 22.91 25.48
CA SER A 129 12.85 23.77 24.86
C SER A 129 12.32 25.16 24.47
N VAL A 130 11.01 25.31 24.31
CA VAL A 130 10.34 26.54 23.88
C VAL A 130 9.75 27.32 25.07
N GLU A 131 9.73 26.75 26.28
CA GLU A 131 8.99 27.32 27.42
C GLU A 131 9.60 28.60 28.01
N ASP A 132 10.88 28.87 27.76
CA ASP A 132 11.62 30.06 28.25
C ASP A 132 12.09 30.99 27.10
N MET A 133 11.52 30.82 25.89
CA MET A 133 11.75 31.71 24.73
C MET A 133 10.53 32.59 24.48
#